data_AF-A0A2V8QVX2-F1
#
_entry.id   AF-A0A2V8QVX2-F1
#
_cell.length_a   1.000
_cell.length_b   1.000
_cell.length_c   1.000
_cell.angle_alpha   90.00
_cell.angle_beta   90.00
_cell.angle_gamma   90.00
#
_symmetry.space_group_name_H-M   'P 1'
#
loop_
_entity.id
_entity.type
_entity.pdbx_description
1 polymer ?
#
loop_
_entity_poly.entity_id
_entity_poly.type
_entity_poly.pdbx_seq_one_letter_code
_entity_poly.pdbx_strand_id
1 'polypeptide(L)'
;MIKKAFSFVFLLAAASIAVAQTPTPSPTPAKAPPAAPHTNLKVGQAAPDFTLPSTIVGADGRGVRYKLSDFKGKKNVVLAFYVFA
;
A
#
# COMPACT_ATOMS: atom_id res chain seq x y z
N MET A 1 -55.32 56.04 -18.23
CA MET A 1 -55.11 55.16 -19.40
C MET A 1 -53.62 54.94 -19.59
N ILE A 2 -53.22 53.79 -20.16
CA ILE A 2 -51.84 53.34 -20.43
C ILE A 2 -51.14 52.65 -19.24
N LYS A 3 -51.78 51.55 -18.81
CA LYS A 3 -51.28 50.50 -17.91
C LYS A 3 -50.53 49.39 -18.68
N LYS A 4 -49.81 49.68 -19.77
CA LYS A 4 -49.24 48.63 -20.64
C LYS A 4 -47.84 48.87 -21.20
N ALA A 5 -47.19 50.00 -20.91
CA ALA A 5 -45.84 50.28 -21.44
C ALA A 5 -44.69 49.81 -20.52
N PHE A 6 -44.94 49.65 -19.21
CA PHE A 6 -43.89 49.24 -18.26
C PHE A 6 -43.70 47.73 -18.15
N SER A 7 -44.59 46.93 -18.75
CA SER A 7 -44.53 45.46 -18.68
C SER A 7 -43.59 44.83 -19.72
N PHE A 8 -43.03 45.62 -20.65
CA PHE A 8 -42.17 45.09 -21.71
C PHE A 8 -40.67 45.32 -21.47
N VAL A 9 -40.29 46.12 -20.47
CA VAL A 9 -38.88 46.31 -20.09
C VAL A 9 -38.42 45.29 -19.04
N PHE A 10 -39.35 44.56 -18.42
CA PHE A 10 -39.03 43.53 -17.42
C PHE A 10 -39.00 42.10 -17.99
N LEU A 11 -39.00 41.94 -19.32
CA LEU A 11 -38.96 40.63 -19.99
C LEU A 11 -37.68 40.39 -20.81
N LEU A 12 -36.63 41.19 -20.60
CA LEU A 12 -35.35 41.08 -21.31
C LEU A 12 -34.12 41.04 -20.37
N ALA A 13 -34.30 40.56 -19.13
CA ALA A 13 -33.22 40.36 -18.16
C ALA A 13 -33.16 38.91 -17.62
N ALA A 14 -33.64 37.94 -18.39
CA ALA A 14 -33.68 36.53 -18.01
C ALA A 14 -32.96 35.66 -19.06
N ALA A 15 -31.67 35.90 -19.30
CA ALA A 15 -30.92 35.11 -20.27
C ALA A 15 -29.43 35.02 -19.94
N SER A 16 -29.02 34.84 -18.67
CA SER A 16 -27.57 34.74 -18.41
C SER A 16 -27.15 33.99 -17.15
N ILE A 17 -27.70 32.82 -16.81
CA ILE A 17 -26.90 31.85 -16.05
C ILE A 17 -27.36 30.41 -16.31
N ALA A 18 -26.83 29.80 -17.36
CA ALA A 18 -26.85 28.35 -17.56
C ALA A 18 -25.44 27.91 -17.95
N VAL A 19 -24.50 28.01 -16.99
CA VAL A 19 -23.16 27.44 -17.14
C VAL A 19 -22.90 26.53 -15.94
N ALA A 20 -22.68 25.26 -16.27
CA ALA A 20 -21.95 24.24 -15.52
C ALA A 20 -22.56 23.69 -14.23
N GLN A 21 -23.51 22.76 -14.35
CA GLN A 21 -23.60 21.64 -13.41
C GLN A 21 -22.86 20.44 -14.02
N THR A 22 -21.54 20.40 -13.84
CA THR A 22 -20.78 19.17 -14.10
C THR A 22 -21.12 18.14 -13.02
N PRO A 23 -21.50 16.90 -13.37
CA PRO A 23 -21.76 15.86 -12.37
C PRO A 23 -20.49 15.60 -11.57
N THR A 24 -20.57 15.80 -10.25
CA THR A 24 -19.49 15.48 -9.33
C THR A 24 -19.34 13.96 -9.30
N PRO A 25 -18.17 13.39 -9.61
CA PRO A 25 -17.98 11.95 -9.50
C PRO A 25 -18.14 11.53 -8.03
N SER A 26 -19.06 10.58 -7.78
CA SER A 26 -19.21 9.97 -6.46
C SER A 26 -17.87 9.36 -6.02
N PRO A 27 -17.43 9.54 -4.77
CA PRO A 27 -16.18 8.94 -4.29
C PRO A 27 -16.30 7.41 -4.33
N THR A 28 -15.47 6.78 -5.16
CA THR A 28 -15.30 5.33 -5.17
C THR A 28 -14.77 4.89 -3.81
N PRO A 29 -15.40 3.92 -3.12
CA PRO A 29 -14.88 3.39 -1.86
C PRO A 29 -13.45 2.88 -2.04
N ALA A 30 -12.51 3.43 -1.27
CA ALA A 30 -11.14 2.97 -1.27
C ALA A 30 -11.08 1.50 -0.82
N LYS A 31 -10.51 0.64 -1.65
CA LYS A 31 -10.30 -0.77 -1.33
C LYS A 31 -9.34 -0.87 -0.14
N ALA A 32 -9.78 -1.51 0.94
CA ALA A 32 -8.94 -1.74 2.11
C ALA A 32 -7.65 -2.51 1.72
N PRO A 33 -6.48 -2.14 2.29
CA PRO A 33 -5.24 -2.85 2.04
C PRO A 33 -5.39 -4.35 2.37
N PRO A 34 -4.74 -5.25 1.61
CA PRO A 34 -4.67 -6.66 1.97
C PRO A 34 -4.10 -6.83 3.38
N ALA A 35 -4.66 -7.75 4.16
CA ALA A 35 -4.12 -8.09 5.47
C ALA A 35 -2.68 -8.60 5.34
N ALA A 36 -1.80 -8.14 6.23
CA ALA A 36 -0.41 -8.56 6.24
C ALA A 36 -0.30 -10.07 6.56
N PRO A 37 0.64 -10.80 5.93
CA PRO A 37 0.88 -12.20 6.28
C PRO A 37 1.29 -12.35 7.75
N HIS A 38 0.69 -13.30 8.46
CA HIS A 38 1.06 -13.62 9.83
C HIS A 38 1.99 -14.84 9.88
N THR A 39 3.05 -14.79 10.68
CA THR A 39 3.96 -15.92 10.93
C THR A 39 3.57 -16.68 12.18
N ASN A 40 3.59 -18.02 12.15
CA ASN A 40 3.27 -18.87 13.31
C ASN A 40 4.54 -19.31 14.08
N LEU A 41 5.24 -18.34 14.69
CA LEU A 41 6.44 -18.61 15.49
C LEU A 41 6.10 -18.65 16.99
N LYS A 42 6.57 -19.69 17.69
CA LYS A 42 6.35 -19.83 19.14
C LYS A 42 7.62 -20.23 19.87
N VAL A 43 7.85 -19.62 21.03
CA VAL A 43 8.99 -19.97 21.90
C VAL A 43 8.84 -21.41 22.40
N GLY A 44 9.96 -22.13 22.40
CA GLY A 44 10.03 -23.55 22.79
C GLY A 44 9.69 -24.53 21.66
N GLN A 45 9.16 -24.05 20.53
CA GLN A 45 9.00 -24.87 19.33
C GLN A 45 10.27 -24.87 18.49
N ALA A 46 10.45 -25.91 17.69
CA ALA A 46 11.56 -25.98 16.76
C ALA A 46 11.48 -24.81 15.75
N ALA A 47 12.59 -24.08 15.59
CA ALA A 47 12.68 -23.03 14.59
C ALA A 47 12.58 -23.62 13.17
N PRO A 48 11.82 -22.99 12.26
CA PRO A 48 11.73 -23.44 10.86
C PRO A 48 13.10 -23.43 10.18
N ASP A 49 13.41 -24.51 9.46
CA ASP A 49 14.69 -24.65 8.76
C ASP A 49 14.73 -23.78 7.50
N PHE A 50 15.91 -23.27 7.17
CA PHE A 50 16.12 -22.45 5.97
C PHE A 50 17.58 -22.53 5.51
N THR A 51 17.81 -22.16 4.25
CA THR A 51 19.14 -22.08 3.65
C THR A 51 19.32 -20.73 2.96
N LEU A 52 20.28 -19.92 3.43
CA LEU A 52 20.56 -18.60 2.89
C LEU A 52 21.94 -18.54 2.22
N PRO A 53 22.10 -17.77 1.13
CA PRO A 53 23.41 -17.38 0.67
C PRO A 53 24.06 -16.46 1.70
N SER A 54 25.36 -16.66 1.92
CA SER A 54 26.20 -15.75 2.69
C SER A 54 26.68 -14.62 1.79
N THR A 55 26.95 -13.46 2.39
CA THR A 55 27.71 -12.37 1.76
C THR A 55 29.22 -12.65 1.74
N ILE A 56 29.67 -13.67 2.47
CA ILE A 56 31.07 -14.11 2.54
C ILE A 56 31.36 -15.08 1.40
N VAL A 57 32.51 -14.86 0.74
CA VAL A 57 33.07 -15.78 -0.24
C VAL A 57 34.07 -16.71 0.46
N GLY A 58 34.01 -18.00 0.16
CA GLY A 58 34.92 -19.00 0.71
C GLY A 58 36.35 -18.84 0.18
N ALA A 59 37.29 -19.54 0.81
CA ALA A 59 38.70 -19.54 0.39
C ALA A 59 38.89 -20.08 -1.05
N ASP A 60 37.92 -20.82 -1.56
CA ASP A 60 37.86 -21.37 -2.91
C ASP A 60 37.25 -20.40 -3.94
N GLY A 61 36.94 -19.17 -3.54
CA GLY A 61 36.33 -18.16 -4.40
C GLY A 61 34.84 -18.39 -4.66
N ARG A 62 34.20 -19.37 -4.00
CA ARG A 62 32.77 -19.68 -4.19
C ARG A 62 31.91 -19.08 -3.09
N GLY A 63 30.65 -18.77 -3.42
CA GLY A 63 29.67 -18.27 -2.46
C GLY A 63 29.33 -19.32 -1.40
N VAL A 64 29.40 -18.95 -0.12
CA VAL A 64 29.05 -19.84 0.99
C VAL A 64 27.54 -19.84 1.19
N ARG A 65 26.96 -20.98 1.57
CA ARG A 65 25.57 -21.07 2.01
C ARG A 65 25.51 -21.54 3.46
N TYR A 66 24.60 -20.95 4.22
CA TYR A 66 24.33 -21.37 5.60
C TYR A 66 22.94 -21.98 5.71
N LYS A 67 22.88 -23.13 6.36
CA LYS A 67 21.62 -23.80 6.69
C LYS A 67 21.41 -23.78 8.21
N LEU A 68 20.21 -23.44 8.65
CA LEU A 68 19.93 -23.34 10.10
C LEU A 68 20.21 -24.66 10.83
N SER A 69 19.80 -25.78 10.24
CA SER A 69 20.01 -27.11 10.82
C SER A 69 21.47 -27.44 11.13
N ASP A 70 22.43 -26.85 10.41
CA ASP A 70 23.85 -27.16 10.57
C ASP A 70 24.41 -26.68 11.91
N PHE A 71 23.72 -25.75 12.57
CA PHE A 71 24.08 -25.19 13.88
C PHE A 71 23.37 -25.88 15.05
N LYS A 72 22.37 -26.72 14.78
CA LYS A 72 21.57 -27.41 15.81
C LYS A 72 22.47 -28.24 16.72
N GLY A 73 22.40 -27.98 18.03
CA GLY A 73 23.21 -28.67 19.05
C GLY A 73 24.69 -28.25 19.10
N LYS A 74 25.13 -27.31 18.25
CA LYS A 74 26.53 -26.86 18.19
C LYS A 74 26.73 -25.47 18.77
N LYS A 75 25.80 -24.54 18.49
CA LYS A 75 25.88 -23.13 18.88
C LYS A 75 24.48 -22.58 19.15
N ASN A 76 24.40 -21.55 19.98
CA ASN A 76 23.21 -20.70 20.04
C ASN A 76 23.20 -19.79 18.81
N VAL A 77 22.03 -19.59 18.20
CA VAL A 77 21.86 -18.82 16.96
C VAL A 77 20.94 -17.64 17.23
N VAL A 78 21.37 -16.45 16.81
CA VAL A 78 20.55 -15.23 16.81
C VAL A 78 20.21 -14.90 15.36
N LEU A 79 18.91 -14.77 15.06
CA LEU A 79 18.41 -14.43 13.73
C LEU A 79 17.71 -13.07 13.77
N ALA A 80 18.13 -12.15 12.90
CA ALA A 80 17.53 -10.83 12.76
C ALA A 80 17.25 -10.54 11.28
N PHE A 81 16.11 -9.89 11.01
CA PHE A 81 15.70 -9.46 9.69
C PHE A 81 15.79 -7.94 9.61
N TYR A 82 16.44 -7.42 8.58
CA TYR A 82 16.57 -5.99 8.32
C TYR A 82 16.02 -5.68 6.93
N VAL A 83 15.21 -4.64 6.82
CA VAL A 83 14.80 -4.06 5.55
C VAL A 83 15.71 -2.87 5.27
N PHE A 84 16.39 -2.90 4.13
CA PHE A 84 17.02 -1.70 3.59
C PHE A 84 15.93 -0.89 2.87
N ALA A 85 15.81 0.39 3.22
CA ALA A 85 14.91 1.34 2.59
C ALA A 85 15.49 1.84 1.27
#